data_AF-K1RV07-F1
#
_entry.id   AF-K1RV07-F1
#
_cell.length_a   1.000
_cell.length_b   1.000
_cell.length_c   1.000
_cell.angle_alpha   90.00
_cell.angle_beta   90.00
_cell.angle_gamma   90.00
#
_symmetry.space_group_name_H-M   'P 1'
#
loop_
_entity.id
_entity.type
_entity.pdbx_description
1 polymer ?
#
loop_
_entity_poly.entity_id
_entity_poly.type
_entity_poly.pdbx_seq_one_letter_code
_entity_poly.pdbx_strand_id
1 'polypeptide(L)'
;MIEFEADYRPMSNLYRIKEAKSWHPFRTLPYDPYKSSIAMFLAEFLYRALREEAENGPLFAYLEHSIRWLDECDRSFSNFHLVFLMRFSRFLGLYPNTEDYREGCFFDMLNACFVSVRPLHGAFLKPEEASRIN
;
A
#
# COMPACT_ATOMS: atom_id res chain seq x y z
N MET A 1 -6.27 12.84 -8.73
CA MET A 1 -7.49 12.00 -8.65
C MET A 1 -8.58 12.60 -9.51
N ILE A 2 -9.51 11.77 -9.97
CA ILE A 2 -10.61 12.18 -10.84
C ILE A 2 -11.96 11.97 -10.16
N GLU A 3 -12.89 12.86 -10.47
CA GLU A 3 -14.33 12.67 -10.26
C GLU A 3 -14.95 12.59 -11.65
N PHE A 4 -15.82 11.61 -11.90
CA PHE A 4 -16.42 11.42 -13.21
C PHE A 4 -17.88 10.97 -13.09
N GLU A 5 -18.66 11.32 -14.10
CA GLU A 5 -20.02 10.81 -14.31
C GLU A 5 -20.01 9.79 -15.45
N ALA A 6 -20.65 8.64 -15.25
CA ALA A 6 -20.74 7.59 -16.26
C ALA A 6 -22.19 7.09 -16.43
N ASP A 7 -22.51 6.65 -17.65
CA ASP A 7 -23.79 5.99 -17.95
C ASP A 7 -23.76 4.53 -17.51
N TYR A 8 -24.25 4.27 -16.29
CA TYR A 8 -24.29 2.92 -15.73
C TYR A 8 -25.35 2.06 -16.42
N ARG A 9 -24.93 0.90 -16.95
CA ARG A 9 -25.82 -0.07 -17.61
C ARG A 9 -25.58 -1.47 -17.04
N PRO A 10 -26.58 -2.13 -16.42
CA PRO A 10 -26.39 -3.39 -15.67
C PRO A 10 -25.77 -4.56 -16.45
N MET A 11 -25.76 -4.53 -17.79
CA MET A 11 -25.23 -5.60 -18.65
C MET A 11 -24.01 -5.17 -19.49
N SER A 12 -23.42 -4.01 -19.21
CA SER A 12 -22.23 -3.54 -19.91
C SER A 12 -20.99 -3.64 -19.03
N ASN A 13 -19.91 -4.21 -19.56
CA ASN A 13 -18.60 -4.23 -18.90
C ASN A 13 -17.83 -2.91 -19.11
N LEU A 14 -18.35 -1.99 -19.92
CA LEU A 14 -17.76 -0.68 -20.15
C LEU A 14 -18.84 0.40 -20.07
N TYR A 15 -18.62 1.38 -19.20
CA TYR A 15 -19.51 2.52 -19.05
C TYR A 15 -18.98 3.72 -19.84
N ARG A 16 -19.86 4.40 -20.57
CA ARG A 16 -19.50 5.63 -21.26
C ARG A 16 -19.36 6.75 -20.24
N ILE A 17 -18.17 7.32 -20.15
CA ILE A 17 -17.90 8.53 -19.36
C ILE A 17 -18.61 9.71 -20.04
N LYS A 18 -19.45 10.43 -19.29
CA LYS A 18 -20.13 11.65 -19.73
C LYS A 18 -19.27 12.88 -19.46
N GLU A 19 -18.72 12.94 -18.26
CA GLU A 19 -17.88 14.02 -17.79
C GLU A 19 -16.80 13.45 -16.87
N ALA A 20 -15.60 14.02 -16.91
CA ALA A 20 -14.54 13.74 -15.95
C ALA A 20 -13.78 15.04 -15.67
N LYS A 21 -13.53 15.30 -14.40
CA LYS A 21 -12.76 16.46 -13.95
C LYS A 21 -11.70 16.04 -12.95
N SER A 22 -10.63 16.83 -12.87
CA SER A 22 -9.62 16.63 -11.83
C SER A 22 -10.21 17.06 -10.50
N TRP A 23 -10.38 16.11 -9.59
CA TRP A 23 -10.80 16.39 -8.21
C TRP A 23 -9.60 16.86 -7.37
N HIS A 24 -8.43 16.29 -7.63
CA HIS A 24 -7.19 16.67 -6.98
C HIS A 24 -6.05 16.70 -8.00
N PRO A 25 -5.59 17.91 -8.43
CA PRO A 25 -4.44 18.06 -9.29
C PRO A 25 -3.15 17.83 -8.50
N PHE A 26 -2.31 16.91 -8.96
CA PHE A 26 -1.02 16.63 -8.33
C PHE A 26 0.01 17.73 -8.63
N ARG A 27 0.83 18.05 -7.64
CA ARG A 27 1.82 19.13 -7.70
C ARG A 27 3.20 18.69 -8.18
N THR A 28 3.67 17.53 -7.72
CA THR A 28 5.03 17.05 -8.00
C THR A 28 5.07 15.62 -8.50
N LEU A 29 4.07 14.78 -8.17
CA LEU A 29 4.01 13.37 -8.52
C LEU A 29 4.25 13.10 -10.01
N PRO A 30 3.61 13.80 -10.97
CA PRO A 30 3.83 13.55 -12.40
C PRO A 30 5.06 14.27 -12.98
N TYR A 31 5.73 15.13 -12.21
CA TYR A 31 6.82 16.00 -12.70
C TYR A 31 8.18 15.65 -12.08
N ASP A 32 8.19 15.05 -10.90
CA ASP A 32 9.38 14.49 -10.26
C ASP A 32 9.59 13.05 -10.76
N PRO A 33 10.72 12.74 -11.43
CA PRO A 33 10.94 11.43 -12.03
C PRO A 33 11.04 10.30 -10.99
N TYR A 34 11.50 10.57 -9.77
CA TYR A 34 11.58 9.56 -8.72
C TYR A 34 10.18 9.23 -8.19
N LYS A 35 9.37 10.25 -7.92
CA LYS A 35 7.98 10.06 -7.48
C LYS A 35 7.12 9.42 -8.56
N SER A 36 7.27 9.83 -9.82
CA SER A 36 6.61 9.20 -10.97
C SER A 36 6.96 7.73 -11.08
N SER A 37 8.24 7.37 -10.92
CA SER A 37 8.68 5.97 -10.97
C SER A 37 8.05 5.13 -9.86
N ILE A 38 7.98 5.67 -8.63
CA ILE A 38 7.30 5.04 -7.50
C ILE A 38 5.80 4.88 -7.80
N ALA A 39 5.14 5.92 -8.31
CA ALA A 39 3.72 5.89 -8.63
C ALA A 39 3.39 4.86 -9.72
N MET A 40 4.22 4.76 -10.77
CA MET A 40 4.06 3.75 -11.82
C MET A 40 4.23 2.33 -11.29
N PHE A 41 5.24 2.11 -10.43
CA PHE A 41 5.41 0.83 -9.76
C PHE A 41 4.16 0.45 -8.94
N LEU A 42 3.65 1.39 -8.13
CA LEU A 42 2.46 1.13 -7.32
C LEU A 42 1.21 0.92 -8.17
N ALA A 43 1.05 1.64 -9.28
CA ALA A 43 -0.08 1.43 -10.19
C ALA A 43 -0.08 0.01 -10.76
N GLU A 44 1.07 -0.47 -11.25
CA GLU A 44 1.21 -1.84 -11.77
C GLU A 44 1.01 -2.89 -10.67
N PHE A 45 1.56 -2.66 -9.48
CA PHE A 45 1.37 -3.56 -8.35
C PHE A 45 -0.11 -3.66 -7.96
N LEU A 46 -0.78 -2.52 -7.78
CA LEU A 46 -2.20 -2.46 -7.40
C LEU A 46 -3.09 -3.07 -8.48
N TYR A 47 -2.77 -2.86 -9.76
CA TYR A 47 -3.47 -3.51 -10.87
C TYR A 47 -3.48 -5.04 -10.78
N ARG A 48 -2.40 -5.64 -10.27
CA ARG A 48 -2.30 -7.10 -10.07
C ARG A 48 -2.85 -7.57 -8.74
N ALA A 49 -2.68 -6.77 -7.68
CA ALA A 49 -3.02 -7.16 -6.32
C ALA A 49 -4.50 -6.95 -5.98
N LEU A 50 -5.12 -5.91 -6.54
CA LEU A 50 -6.54 -5.64 -6.37
C LEU A 50 -7.34 -6.52 -7.31
N ARG A 51 -8.15 -7.41 -6.75
CA ARG A 51 -9.21 -8.10 -7.48
C ARG A 51 -10.50 -7.32 -7.26
N GLU A 52 -11.44 -7.40 -8.21
CA GLU A 52 -12.75 -6.78 -8.06
C GLU A 52 -13.46 -7.37 -6.83
N GLU A 53 -13.42 -6.62 -5.73
CA GLU A 53 -14.10 -6.93 -4.47
C GLU A 53 -15.23 -5.93 -4.24
N ALA A 54 -16.05 -6.22 -3.23
CA ALA A 54 -17.05 -5.28 -2.73
C ALA A 54 -16.40 -3.94 -2.34
N GLU A 55 -17.22 -2.90 -2.25
CA GLU A 55 -16.77 -1.57 -1.84
C GLU A 55 -15.94 -1.63 -0.55
N ASN A 56 -14.73 -1.06 -0.60
CA ASN A 56 -13.80 -1.01 0.52
C ASN A 56 -13.35 0.43 0.78
N GLY A 57 -14.20 1.19 1.48
CA GLY A 57 -13.93 2.58 1.86
C GLY A 57 -12.60 2.79 2.59
N PRO A 58 -12.25 1.97 3.62
CA PRO A 58 -10.97 2.07 4.31
C PRO A 58 -9.75 1.88 3.40
N LEU A 59 -9.82 0.94 2.47
CA LEU A 59 -8.75 0.74 1.48
C LEU A 59 -8.62 1.96 0.57
N PHE A 60 -9.74 2.46 0.02
CA PHE A 60 -9.72 3.63 -0.84
C PHE A 60 -9.11 4.84 -0.14
N ALA A 61 -9.53 5.12 1.10
CA ALA A 61 -8.96 6.22 1.91
C ALA A 61 -7.45 6.04 2.14
N TYR A 62 -6.99 4.82 2.42
CA TYR A 62 -5.56 4.54 2.56
C TYR A 62 -4.78 4.82 1.26
N LEU A 63 -5.29 4.36 0.11
CA LEU A 63 -4.68 4.62 -1.20
C LEU A 63 -4.65 6.13 -1.49
N GLU A 64 -5.77 6.82 -1.26
CA GLU A 64 -5.92 8.25 -1.50
C GLU A 64 -4.92 9.07 -0.69
N HIS A 65 -4.93 8.90 0.63
CA HIS A 65 -4.05 9.63 1.54
C HIS A 65 -2.57 9.32 1.28
N SER A 66 -2.22 8.06 0.98
CA SER A 66 -0.83 7.67 0.72
C SER A 66 -0.28 8.33 -0.53
N ILE A 67 -1.04 8.35 -1.63
CA ILE A 67 -0.60 8.96 -2.89
C ILE A 67 -0.50 10.49 -2.75
N ARG A 68 -1.44 11.12 -2.03
CA ARG A 68 -1.36 12.57 -1.74
C ARG A 68 -0.14 12.91 -0.89
N TRP A 69 0.15 12.09 0.12
CA TRP A 69 1.37 12.27 0.92
C TRP A 69 2.62 12.19 0.05
N LEU A 70 2.71 11.22 -0.88
CA LEU A 70 3.84 11.12 -1.79
C LEU A 70 3.96 12.36 -2.70
N ASP A 71 2.84 12.89 -3.19
CA ASP A 71 2.80 14.11 -3.99
C ASP A 71 3.29 15.35 -3.20
N GLU A 72 2.88 15.48 -1.94
CA GLU A 72 3.19 16.64 -1.10
C GLU A 72 4.57 16.57 -0.43
N CYS A 73 5.15 15.38 -0.29
CA CYS A 73 6.40 15.15 0.44
C CYS A 73 7.65 15.64 -0.32
N ASP A 74 8.35 16.66 0.18
CA ASP A 74 9.52 17.20 -0.52
C ASP A 74 10.79 16.31 -0.44
N ARG A 75 10.96 15.53 0.63
CA ARG A 75 12.20 14.77 0.90
C ARG A 75 11.92 13.48 1.67
N SER A 76 12.86 12.54 1.64
CA SER A 76 12.81 11.29 2.42
C SER A 76 11.69 10.31 2.02
N PHE A 77 11.23 10.37 0.77
CA PHE A 77 10.20 9.47 0.22
C PHE A 77 10.77 8.19 -0.41
N SER A 78 12.09 7.97 -0.39
CA SER A 78 12.74 6.84 -1.08
C SER A 78 12.19 5.47 -0.66
N ASN A 79 11.84 5.31 0.63
CA ASN A 79 11.29 4.07 1.18
C ASN A 79 9.75 4.01 1.17
N PHE A 80 9.08 5.00 0.56
CA PHE A 80 7.61 5.12 0.59
C PHE A 80 6.93 3.85 0.11
N HIS A 81 7.34 3.30 -1.03
CA HIS A 81 6.73 2.10 -1.61
C HIS A 81 6.86 0.87 -0.69
N LEU A 82 7.95 0.75 0.08
CA LEU A 82 8.13 -0.36 1.03
C LEU A 82 7.13 -0.26 2.19
N VAL A 83 7.04 0.93 2.80
CA VAL A 83 6.09 1.20 3.88
C VAL A 83 4.65 1.07 3.38
N PHE A 84 4.39 1.55 2.16
CA PHE A 84 3.11 1.45 1.51
C PHE A 84 2.68 -0.01 1.35
N LEU A 85 3.54 -0.86 0.80
CA LEU A 85 3.26 -2.28 0.58
C LEU A 85 3.06 -3.05 1.90
N MET A 86 3.88 -2.76 2.91
CA MET A 86 3.76 -3.36 4.23
C MET A 86 2.39 -3.05 4.87
N ARG A 87 1.95 -1.79 4.82
CA ARG A 87 0.63 -1.42 5.36
C ARG A 87 -0.51 -1.90 4.46
N PHE A 88 -0.29 -1.94 3.15
CA PHE A 88 -1.26 -2.45 2.18
C PHE A 88 -1.58 -3.94 2.39
N SER A 89 -0.61 -4.76 2.81
CA SER A 89 -0.84 -6.20 3.05
C SER A 89 -1.91 -6.49 4.11
N ARG A 90 -2.21 -5.52 4.99
CA ARG A 90 -3.34 -5.59 5.92
C ARG A 90 -4.69 -5.66 5.22
N PHE A 91 -4.86 -4.95 4.11
CA PHE A 91 -6.08 -5.01 3.32
C PHE A 91 -6.18 -6.32 2.52
N LEU A 92 -5.05 -6.99 2.28
CA LEU A 92 -5.01 -8.31 1.63
C LEU A 92 -5.18 -9.49 2.60
N GLY A 93 -5.24 -9.24 3.92
CA GLY A 93 -5.27 -10.29 4.93
C GLY A 93 -3.94 -11.03 5.13
N LEU A 94 -2.82 -10.44 4.69
CA LEU A 94 -1.47 -11.01 4.75
C LEU A 94 -0.52 -10.15 5.59
N TYR A 95 -1.04 -9.40 6.54
CA TYR A 95 -0.22 -8.60 7.46
C TYR A 95 0.49 -9.51 8.48
N PRO A 96 1.72 -9.17 8.90
CA PRO A 96 2.40 -9.89 9.97
C PRO A 96 1.52 -10.09 11.20
N ASN A 97 1.56 -11.29 11.79
CA ASN A 97 0.91 -11.52 13.06
C ASN A 97 1.70 -10.80 14.17
N THR A 98 1.09 -9.78 14.77
CA THR A 98 1.67 -8.96 15.84
C THR A 98 1.14 -9.28 17.22
N GLU A 99 0.14 -10.17 17.34
CA GLU A 99 -0.56 -10.46 18.60
C GLU A 99 0.35 -11.11 19.64
N ASP A 100 1.27 -11.97 19.20
CA ASP A 100 2.19 -12.71 20.06
C ASP A 100 3.50 -11.95 20.38
N TYR A 101 3.59 -10.67 20.01
CA TYR A 101 4.80 -9.88 20.26
C TYR A 101 5.11 -9.77 21.76
N ARG A 102 6.38 -10.02 22.12
CA ARG A 102 6.95 -9.69 23.42
C ARG A 102 8.33 -9.07 23.23
N GLU A 103 8.73 -8.21 24.16
CA GLU A 103 10.08 -7.66 24.16
C GLU A 103 11.10 -8.82 24.17
N GLY A 104 12.12 -8.73 23.30
CA GLY A 104 13.11 -9.81 23.13
C GLY A 104 12.76 -10.86 22.07
N CYS A 105 11.57 -10.82 21.45
CA CYS A 105 11.22 -11.74 20.36
C CYS A 105 12.00 -11.45 19.06
N PHE A 106 12.30 -12.52 18.33
CA PHE A 106 12.71 -12.45 16.92
C PHE A 106 11.47 -12.33 16.04
N PHE A 107 11.63 -11.79 14.84
CA PHE A 107 10.60 -11.85 13.80
C PHE A 107 11.01 -12.85 12.72
N ASP A 108 10.24 -13.92 12.55
CA ASP A 108 10.42 -14.89 11.48
C ASP A 108 9.86 -14.29 10.18
N MET A 109 10.74 -13.98 9.22
CA MET A 109 10.32 -13.35 7.97
C MET A 109 9.64 -14.31 6.99
N LEU A 110 9.81 -15.62 7.16
CA LEU A 110 9.16 -16.62 6.30
C LEU A 110 7.73 -16.88 6.76
N ASN A 111 7.52 -16.95 8.07
CA ASN A 111 6.20 -17.19 8.67
C ASN A 111 5.46 -15.90 9.05
N ALA A 112 6.13 -14.75 8.94
CA ALA A 112 5.60 -13.42 9.27
C ALA A 112 5.03 -13.31 10.69
N CYS A 113 5.71 -13.90 11.68
CA CYS A 113 5.28 -13.94 13.07
C CYS A 113 6.43 -13.74 14.05
N PHE A 114 6.10 -13.38 15.29
CA PHE A 114 7.08 -13.25 16.37
C PHE A 114 7.35 -14.59 17.05
N VAL A 115 8.63 -14.88 17.33
CA VAL A 115 9.07 -16.10 17.99
C VAL A 115 10.08 -15.79 19.10
N SER A 116 10.02 -16.55 20.20
CA SER A 116 10.91 -16.35 21.36
C SER A 116 12.31 -16.94 21.19
N VAL A 117 12.49 -17.80 20.19
CA VAL A 117 13.75 -18.48 19.90
C VAL A 117 14.21 -18.12 18.49
N ARG A 118 15.52 -17.94 18.31
CA ARG A 118 16.11 -17.66 17.01
C ARG A 118 15.76 -18.75 15.98
N PRO A 119 15.15 -18.40 14.83
CA PRO A 119 14.90 -19.35 13.74
C PRO A 119 16.19 -20.00 13.22
N LEU A 120 16.08 -21.23 12.70
CA LEU A 120 17.21 -21.99 12.16
C LEU A 120 17.64 -21.54 10.75
N HIS A 121 16.84 -20.72 10.07
CA HIS A 121 17.18 -20.11 8.78
C HIS A 121 17.77 -18.70 8.96
N GLY A 122 18.30 -18.11 7.87
CA GLY A 122 18.86 -16.75 7.89
C GLY A 122 17.84 -15.61 7.77
N ALA A 123 16.60 -15.92 7.37
CA ALA A 123 15.55 -14.92 7.14
C ALA A 123 14.77 -14.55 8.42
N PHE A 124 15.42 -13.85 9.35
CA PHE A 124 14.77 -13.36 10.58
C PHE A 124 15.33 -12.00 10.99
N LEU A 125 14.56 -11.25 11.77
CA LEU A 125 15.03 -10.01 12.41
C LEU A 125 15.40 -10.27 13.86
N LYS A 126 16.48 -9.62 14.32
CA LYS A 126 16.88 -9.66 15.72
C LYS A 126 15.90 -8.86 16.59
N PRO A 127 15.87 -9.07 17.91
CA PRO A 127 14.90 -8.39 18.77
C PRO A 127 14.87 -6.86 18.67
N GLU A 128 16.05 -6.23 18.54
CA GLU A 128 16.19 -4.77 18.37
C GLU A 128 15.56 -4.23 17.07
N GLU A 129 15.54 -5.05 16.02
CA GLU A 129 14.97 -4.70 14.72
C GLU A 129 13.49 -5.07 14.67
N ALA A 130 13.15 -6.24 15.23
CA ALA A 130 11.81 -6.78 15.32
C ALA A 130 10.87 -5.88 16.14
N SER A 131 11.40 -5.19 17.17
CA SER A 131 10.63 -4.23 17.97
C SER A 131 10.12 -3.01 17.18
N ARG A 132 10.59 -2.80 15.95
CA ARG A 132 10.16 -1.68 15.09
C ARG A 132 8.96 -2.01 14.19
N ILE A 133 8.49 -3.27 14.22
CA ILE A 133 7.33 -3.73 13.44
C ILE A 133 6.01 -3.43 14.18
N ASN A 134 6.06 -3.33 15.51
CA ASN A 134 4.90 -3.03 16.37
C ASN A 134 4.88 -1.56 16.78
#